data_AF-A0A2W5QBN4-F1
#
_entry.id   AF-A0A2W5QBN4-F1
#
_cell.length_a   1.000
_cell.length_b   1.000
_cell.length_c   1.000
_cell.angle_alpha   90.00
_cell.angle_beta   90.00
_cell.angle_gamma   90.00
#
_symmetry.space_group_name_H-M   'P 1'
#
loop_
_entity.id
_entity.type
_entity.pdbx_description
1 polymer ?
#
loop_
_entity_poly.entity_id
_entity_poly.type
_entity_poly.pdbx_seq_one_letter_code
_entity_poly.pdbx_strand_id
1 'polypeptide(L)'
;MKPPSFSLGFASCNATPRGGASAALGAAGRRPGADVRASRGFTLVELLVALAVMALLALVSWRGLEAMARAQSGHRERDDAVLVLQTAMAQWTADLDAATAFGTLPAMDWDGRVLRLTRRSSDGTGLPAVAVVAWTLRPTAQGLRWMRWQSPPLAAQDQWQQAWQLAANWAQDGTREVDAAAVAVLPLAGWTLAYFRNNTWTQPVAAAALGLNTPLPDGVRLVLDLPPGAGLIGQVSRDWVRPTFSVQRGS
;
A
#
# COMPACT_ATOMS: atom_id res chain seq x y z
N MET A 1 19.62 5.67 34.52
CA MET A 1 18.25 6.20 34.66
C MET A 1 17.29 5.07 34.32
N LYS A 2 16.47 4.65 35.29
CA LYS A 2 15.67 3.41 35.33
C LYS A 2 14.21 3.74 34.94
N PRO A 3 13.49 2.92 34.15
CA PRO A 3 12.08 3.16 33.87
C PRO A 3 11.19 2.73 35.05
N PRO A 4 10.07 3.43 35.35
CA PRO A 4 9.12 2.97 36.35
C PRO A 4 8.11 1.98 35.77
N SER A 5 7.96 0.87 36.49
CA SER A 5 6.83 -0.06 36.41
C SER A 5 5.57 0.57 37.01
N PHE A 6 4.41 0.34 36.40
CA PHE A 6 3.11 0.55 37.03
C PHE A 6 2.34 -0.76 37.04
N SER A 7 1.96 -1.18 38.24
CA SER A 7 1.09 -2.30 38.56
C SER A 7 -0.09 -1.71 39.32
N LEU A 8 -1.32 -1.98 38.89
CA LEU A 8 -2.54 -1.71 39.65
C LEU A 8 -3.51 -2.87 39.47
N GLY A 9 -3.87 -3.47 40.59
CA GLY A 9 -4.86 -4.53 40.70
C GLY A 9 -6.21 -4.06 41.24
N PHE A 10 -7.05 -5.07 41.48
CA PHE A 10 -8.36 -5.09 42.15
C PHE A 10 -9.57 -4.56 41.35
N ALA A 11 -10.57 -5.42 41.14
CA ALA A 11 -11.69 -5.53 42.08
C ALA A 11 -12.67 -6.66 41.66
N SER A 12 -13.01 -7.49 42.63
CA SER A 12 -14.08 -8.50 42.58
C SER A 12 -15.41 -7.85 42.95
N CYS A 13 -16.52 -8.25 42.30
CA CYS A 13 -17.89 -7.93 42.74
C CYS A 13 -18.80 -9.14 42.52
N ASN A 14 -19.26 -9.71 43.64
CA ASN A 14 -20.32 -10.71 43.73
C ASN A 14 -21.69 -10.00 43.71
N ALA A 15 -22.67 -10.58 43.03
CA ALA A 15 -24.07 -10.17 43.14
C ALA A 15 -24.98 -11.38 43.41
N THR A 16 -25.63 -11.35 44.57
CA THR A 16 -26.79 -12.15 44.95
C THR A 16 -28.09 -11.43 44.56
N PRO A 17 -29.20 -12.18 44.42
CA PRO A 17 -30.45 -11.67 44.97
C PRO A 17 -31.20 -12.72 45.83
N ARG A 18 -31.98 -12.20 46.79
CA ARG A 18 -32.79 -12.90 47.79
C ARG A 18 -34.24 -12.38 47.72
N GLY A 19 -35.19 -13.27 48.00
CA GLY A 19 -36.57 -13.00 48.50
C GLY A 19 -37.63 -12.90 47.39
N GLY A 20 -38.85 -13.44 47.48
CA GLY A 20 -39.69 -14.14 48.48
C GLY A 20 -41.06 -14.38 47.77
N ALA A 21 -42.15 -14.98 48.27
CA ALA A 21 -42.54 -15.74 49.45
C ALA A 21 -43.96 -16.34 49.12
N SER A 22 -44.30 -17.50 49.71
CA SER A 22 -45.65 -18.04 50.01
C SER A 22 -46.72 -18.20 48.89
N ALA A 23 -47.72 -19.08 48.97
CA ALA A 23 -48.06 -20.32 49.67
C ALA A 23 -49.48 -20.66 49.17
N ALA A 24 -49.77 -21.90 48.76
CA ALA A 24 -51.15 -22.41 48.72
C ALA A 24 -51.17 -23.95 48.65
N LEU A 25 -51.85 -24.55 49.62
CA LEU A 25 -52.20 -25.96 49.71
C LEU A 25 -53.24 -26.35 48.64
N GLY A 26 -53.14 -27.56 48.10
CA GLY A 26 -54.16 -28.17 47.25
C GLY A 26 -53.97 -29.69 47.10
N ALA A 27 -54.96 -30.44 47.56
CA ALA A 27 -54.96 -31.89 47.81
C ALA A 27 -54.77 -32.83 46.60
N ALA A 28 -54.21 -33.99 46.91
CA ALA A 28 -54.59 -35.36 46.50
C ALA A 28 -54.80 -35.70 45.01
N GLY A 29 -53.92 -36.58 44.51
CA GLY A 29 -54.14 -37.34 43.27
C GLY A 29 -53.05 -38.38 43.01
N ARG A 30 -53.24 -39.60 43.53
CA ARG A 30 -52.39 -40.78 43.29
C ARG A 30 -52.49 -41.23 41.81
N ARG A 31 -51.37 -41.27 41.09
CA ARG A 31 -51.03 -42.29 40.07
C ARG A 31 -49.50 -42.46 39.97
N PRO A 32 -48.92 -43.60 40.36
CA PRO A 32 -47.55 -43.94 40.00
C PRO A 32 -47.57 -44.53 38.58
N GLY A 33 -47.35 -43.68 37.60
CA GLY A 33 -46.96 -44.09 36.25
C GLY A 33 -45.53 -43.64 36.04
N ALA A 34 -44.58 -44.32 36.69
CA ALA A 34 -43.18 -44.20 36.32
C ALA A 34 -43.07 -44.79 34.91
N ASP A 35 -43.20 -43.93 33.90
CA ASP A 35 -42.66 -44.25 32.58
C ASP A 35 -41.15 -44.13 32.73
N VAL A 36 -40.56 -45.20 33.30
CA VAL A 36 -39.13 -45.45 33.24
C VAL A 36 -38.87 -45.59 31.76
N ARG A 37 -38.55 -44.47 31.11
CA ARG A 37 -37.94 -44.46 29.79
C ARG A 37 -36.84 -45.48 29.87
N ALA A 38 -37.03 -46.57 29.13
CA ALA A 38 -36.10 -47.67 29.11
C ALA A 38 -34.70 -47.08 28.92
N SER A 39 -33.87 -47.20 29.95
CA SER A 39 -32.43 -46.99 29.84
C SER A 39 -31.95 -48.02 28.83
N ARG A 40 -32.01 -47.66 27.55
CA ARG A 40 -31.37 -48.43 26.49
C ARG A 40 -29.89 -48.44 26.88
N GLY A 41 -29.43 -49.63 27.27
CA GLY A 41 -28.04 -49.84 27.64
C GLY A 41 -27.16 -49.27 26.54
N PHE A 42 -26.27 -48.36 26.93
CA PHE A 42 -25.31 -47.69 26.08
C PHE A 42 -24.42 -48.75 25.45
N THR A 43 -24.76 -49.21 24.25
CA THR A 43 -23.95 -50.22 23.58
C THR A 43 -22.62 -49.58 23.18
N LEU A 44 -21.52 -50.34 23.27
CA LEU A 44 -20.20 -49.90 22.83
C LEU A 44 -20.24 -49.30 21.42
N VAL A 45 -21.08 -49.86 20.56
CA VAL A 45 -21.29 -49.44 19.17
C VAL A 45 -21.85 -48.01 19.09
N GLU A 46 -22.82 -47.66 19.93
CA GLU A 46 -23.47 -46.34 19.90
C GLU A 46 -22.53 -45.21 20.34
N LEU A 47 -21.69 -45.49 21.34
CA LEU A 47 -20.57 -44.63 21.71
C LEU A 47 -19.57 -44.45 20.58
N LEU A 48 -19.18 -45.54 19.93
CA LEU A 48 -18.21 -45.50 18.84
C LEU A 48 -18.74 -44.70 17.65
N VAL A 49 -20.02 -44.86 17.31
CA VAL A 49 -20.67 -44.10 16.24
C VAL A 49 -20.77 -42.62 16.62
N ALA A 50 -21.20 -42.29 17.85
CA ALA A 50 -21.27 -40.91 18.30
C ALA A 50 -19.89 -40.23 18.31
N LEU A 51 -18.86 -40.93 18.79
CA LEU A 51 -17.48 -40.43 18.77
C LEU A 51 -16.97 -40.26 17.33
N ALA A 52 -17.27 -41.21 16.43
CA ALA A 52 -16.88 -41.12 15.02
C ALA A 52 -17.56 -39.94 14.32
N VAL A 53 -18.86 -39.71 14.55
CA VAL A 53 -19.59 -38.57 14.00
C VAL A 53 -19.06 -37.25 14.56
N MET A 54 -18.84 -37.15 15.88
CA MET A 54 -18.25 -35.95 16.49
C MET A 54 -16.83 -35.68 15.98
N ALA A 55 -16.02 -36.73 15.79
CA ALA A 55 -14.68 -36.62 15.21
C ALA A 55 -14.72 -36.10 13.76
N LEU A 56 -15.66 -36.58 12.94
CA LEU A 56 -15.87 -36.10 11.57
C LEU A 56 -16.30 -34.62 11.55
N LEU A 57 -17.26 -34.24 12.40
CA LEU A 57 -17.72 -32.85 12.51
C LEU A 57 -16.62 -31.91 12.98
N ALA A 58 -15.80 -32.34 13.94
CA ALA A 58 -14.65 -31.59 14.42
C ALA A 58 -13.61 -31.37 13.29
N LEU A 59 -13.32 -32.41 12.50
CA LEU A 59 -12.38 -32.32 11.39
C LEU A 59 -12.87 -31.37 10.28
N VAL A 60 -14.16 -31.43 9.94
CA VAL A 60 -14.76 -30.52 8.94
C VAL A 60 -14.77 -29.07 9.46
N SER A 61 -15.08 -28.86 10.73
CA SER A 61 -15.09 -27.52 11.36
C SER A 61 -13.71 -26.84 11.31
N TRP A 62 -12.64 -27.59 11.63
CA TRP A 62 -11.27 -27.06 11.57
C TRP A 62 -10.84 -26.70 10.14
N ARG A 63 -11.20 -27.53 9.16
CA ARG A 63 -10.92 -27.23 7.74
C ARG A 63 -11.75 -26.08 7.19
N GLY A 64 -12.97 -25.87 7.69
CA GLY A 64 -13.80 -24.72 7.38
C GLY A 64 -13.20 -23.41 7.89
N LEU A 65 -12.70 -23.41 9.13
CA LEU A 65 -11.99 -22.27 9.71
C LEU A 65 -10.69 -21.95 8.96
N GLU A 66 -9.89 -22.96 8.60
CA GLU A 66 -8.68 -22.78 7.79
C GLU A 66 -8.96 -22.24 6.38
N ALA A 67 -10.07 -22.64 5.75
CA ALA A 67 -10.47 -22.12 4.46
C ALA A 67 -10.85 -20.63 4.53
N MET A 68 -11.62 -20.23 5.55
CA MET A 68 -12.01 -18.83 5.76
C MET A 68 -10.82 -17.95 6.14
N ALA A 69 -9.91 -18.44 6.99
CA ALA A 69 -8.71 -17.71 7.37
C ALA A 69 -7.82 -17.41 6.14
N ARG A 70 -7.65 -18.36 5.22
CA ARG A 70 -6.92 -18.17 3.97
C ARG A 70 -7.63 -17.23 2.99
N ALA A 71 -8.95 -17.29 2.91
CA ALA A 71 -9.72 -16.36 2.09
C ALA A 71 -9.56 -14.92 2.60
N GLN A 72 -9.67 -14.71 3.92
CA GLN A 72 -9.49 -13.38 4.52
C GLN A 72 -8.05 -12.85 4.36
N SER A 73 -7.02 -13.69 4.47
CA SER A 73 -5.65 -13.24 4.29
C SER A 73 -5.39 -12.75 2.85
N GLY A 74 -5.93 -13.46 1.85
CA GLY A 74 -5.80 -13.04 0.44
C GLY A 74 -6.56 -11.74 0.13
N HIS A 75 -7.72 -11.51 0.76
CA HIS A 75 -8.44 -10.24 0.62
C HIS A 75 -7.65 -9.07 1.22
N ARG A 76 -7.10 -9.24 2.44
CA ARG A 76 -6.30 -8.20 3.09
C ARG A 76 -5.07 -7.81 2.28
N GLU A 77 -4.33 -8.80 1.77
CA GLU A 77 -3.13 -8.55 0.95
C GLU A 77 -3.45 -7.76 -0.32
N ARG A 78 -4.58 -8.06 -0.97
CA ARG A 78 -5.04 -7.33 -2.15
C ARG A 78 -5.47 -5.91 -1.82
N ASP A 79 -6.19 -5.70 -0.72
CA ASP A 79 -6.62 -4.37 -0.28
C ASP A 79 -5.40 -3.49 0.05
N ASP A 80 -4.42 -4.03 0.78
CA ASP A 80 -3.16 -3.34 1.09
C ASP A 80 -2.39 -3.00 -0.20
N ALA A 81 -2.31 -3.92 -1.16
CA ALA A 81 -1.66 -3.66 -2.44
C ALA A 81 -2.34 -2.55 -3.25
N VAL A 82 -3.67 -2.47 -3.23
CA VAL A 82 -4.43 -1.39 -3.87
C VAL A 82 -4.12 -0.05 -3.18
N LEU A 83 -4.09 0.01 -1.85
CA LEU A 83 -3.76 1.23 -1.11
C LEU A 83 -2.34 1.73 -1.41
N VAL A 84 -1.37 0.81 -1.46
CA VAL A 84 0.01 1.13 -1.84
C VAL A 84 0.06 1.67 -3.27
N LEU A 85 -0.62 1.03 -4.22
CA LEU A 85 -0.67 1.50 -5.61
C LEU A 85 -1.32 2.89 -5.70
N GLN A 86 -2.45 3.11 -5.02
CA GLN A 86 -3.12 4.42 -5.00
C GLN A 86 -2.21 5.51 -4.42
N THR A 87 -1.52 5.21 -3.32
CA THR A 87 -0.56 6.13 -2.70
C THR A 87 0.60 6.43 -3.66
N ALA A 88 1.12 5.42 -4.34
CA ALA A 88 2.18 5.58 -5.33
C ALA A 88 1.74 6.46 -6.50
N MET A 89 0.52 6.26 -7.02
CA MET A 89 -0.04 7.08 -8.11
C MET A 89 -0.31 8.51 -7.67
N ALA A 90 -0.75 8.72 -6.44
CA ALA A 90 -0.91 10.05 -5.86
C ALA A 90 0.44 10.77 -5.71
N GLN A 91 1.45 10.07 -5.19
CA GLN A 91 2.81 10.60 -5.04
C GLN A 91 3.44 10.96 -6.39
N TRP A 92 3.30 10.09 -7.39
CA TRP A 92 3.75 10.35 -8.76
C TRP A 92 3.08 11.59 -9.36
N THR A 93 1.76 11.68 -9.24
CA THR A 93 0.98 12.83 -9.73
C THR A 93 1.41 14.13 -9.02
N ALA A 94 1.60 14.09 -7.71
CA ALA A 94 2.02 15.25 -6.93
C ALA A 94 3.41 15.78 -7.33
N ASP A 95 4.34 14.88 -7.68
CA ASP A 95 5.66 15.29 -8.19
C ASP A 95 5.56 15.95 -9.56
N LEU A 96 4.70 15.45 -10.45
CA LEU A 96 4.43 16.05 -11.76
C LEU A 96 3.72 17.41 -11.65
N ASP A 97 2.72 17.53 -10.77
CA ASP A 97 2.01 18.79 -10.53
C ASP A 97 2.94 19.87 -9.97
N ALA A 98 3.94 19.46 -9.18
CA ALA A 98 4.95 20.35 -8.62
C ALA A 98 6.10 20.65 -9.60
N ALA A 99 6.17 20.01 -10.76
CA ALA A 99 7.25 20.18 -11.73
C ALA A 99 7.33 21.64 -12.21
N THR A 100 8.55 22.18 -12.25
CA THR A 100 8.83 23.57 -12.63
C THR A 100 10.17 23.67 -13.33
N ALA A 101 10.30 24.63 -14.24
CA ALA A 101 11.62 25.04 -14.71
C ALA A 101 12.37 25.79 -13.60
N PHE A 102 13.70 25.76 -13.66
CA PHE A 102 14.57 26.52 -12.77
C PHE A 102 15.60 27.29 -13.60
N GLY A 103 15.33 28.57 -13.86
CA GLY A 103 16.10 29.36 -14.82
C GLY A 103 16.04 28.72 -16.22
N THR A 104 17.20 28.42 -16.79
CA THR A 104 17.36 27.72 -18.09
C THR A 104 17.59 26.22 -17.94
N LEU A 105 17.40 25.66 -16.74
CA LEU A 105 17.60 24.23 -16.49
C LEU A 105 16.34 23.42 -16.83
N PRO A 106 16.50 22.17 -17.27
CA PRO A 106 15.37 21.34 -17.65
C PRO A 106 14.44 21.09 -16.46
N ALA A 107 13.13 21.23 -16.70
CA ALA A 107 12.10 20.90 -15.72
C ALA A 107 11.95 19.39 -15.54
N MET A 108 12.23 18.62 -16.60
CA MET A 108 12.03 17.17 -16.65
C MET A 108 12.94 16.55 -17.69
N ASP A 109 13.43 15.34 -17.41
CA ASP A 109 14.24 14.54 -18.32
C ASP A 109 14.00 13.05 -18.11
N TRP A 110 13.89 12.30 -19.20
CA TRP A 110 13.79 10.85 -19.22
C TRP A 110 14.92 10.29 -20.08
N ASP A 111 15.77 9.46 -19.50
CA ASP A 111 16.92 8.85 -20.20
C ASP A 111 16.66 7.40 -20.68
N GLY A 112 15.42 6.91 -20.57
CA GLY A 112 15.07 5.51 -20.84
C GLY A 112 15.06 4.62 -19.58
N ARG A 113 15.60 5.09 -18.45
CA ARG A 113 15.68 4.34 -17.20
C ARG A 113 15.23 5.15 -16.00
N VAL A 114 15.64 6.41 -15.90
CA VAL A 114 15.31 7.32 -14.80
C VAL A 114 14.53 8.53 -15.32
N LEU A 115 13.43 8.85 -14.63
CA LEU A 115 12.76 10.12 -14.79
C LEU A 115 13.32 11.06 -13.74
N ARG A 116 13.91 12.17 -14.18
CA ARG A 116 14.31 13.27 -13.32
C ARG A 116 13.38 14.44 -13.55
N LEU A 117 13.02 15.12 -12.47
CA LEU A 117 12.21 16.34 -12.54
C LEU A 117 12.67 17.34 -11.49
N THR A 118 12.56 18.61 -11.85
CA THR A 118 12.76 19.74 -10.95
C THR A 118 11.40 20.12 -10.39
N ARG A 119 11.23 20.06 -9.07
CA ARG A 119 9.97 20.41 -8.39
C ARG A 119 10.10 21.69 -7.58
N ARG A 120 8.99 22.39 -7.41
CA ARG A 120 8.84 23.46 -6.42
C ARG A 120 9.03 22.89 -5.01
N SER A 121 9.78 23.62 -4.19
CA SER A 121 10.05 23.32 -2.78
C SER A 121 10.13 24.62 -1.97
N SER A 122 10.28 24.49 -0.66
CA SER A 122 10.75 25.55 0.22
C SER A 122 11.98 25.07 0.99
N ASP A 123 12.84 25.99 1.38
CA ASP A 123 13.93 25.67 2.30
C ASP A 123 13.45 25.57 3.77
N GLY A 124 14.37 25.30 4.70
CA GLY A 124 14.05 25.20 6.13
C GLY A 124 13.59 26.52 6.77
N THR A 125 13.72 27.65 6.08
CA THR A 125 13.27 28.97 6.51
C THR A 125 11.95 29.39 5.84
N GLY A 126 11.43 28.58 4.91
CA GLY A 126 10.21 28.83 4.16
C GLY A 126 10.41 29.67 2.88
N LEU A 127 11.66 29.98 2.51
CA LEU A 127 11.94 30.68 1.26
C LEU A 127 11.73 29.75 0.06
N PRO A 128 11.32 30.29 -1.11
CA PRO A 128 11.18 29.51 -2.33
C PRO A 128 12.48 28.82 -2.72
N ALA A 129 12.40 27.51 -2.95
CA ALA A 129 13.51 26.68 -3.39
C ALA A 129 13.03 25.67 -4.45
N VAL A 130 13.95 24.90 -5.01
CA VAL A 130 13.62 23.75 -5.85
C VAL A 130 14.19 22.47 -5.27
N ALA A 131 13.67 21.32 -5.67
CA ALA A 131 14.29 20.03 -5.37
C ALA A 131 14.36 19.20 -6.65
N VAL A 132 15.37 18.34 -6.75
CA VAL A 132 15.44 17.32 -7.80
C VAL A 132 14.77 16.07 -7.26
N VAL A 133 13.83 15.53 -8.03
CA VAL A 133 13.21 14.22 -7.76
C VAL A 133 13.57 13.28 -8.89
N ALA A 134 13.86 12.04 -8.53
CA ALA A 134 14.16 10.98 -9.47
C ALA A 134 13.33 9.74 -9.20
N TRP A 135 12.81 9.15 -10.26
CA TRP A 135 12.09 7.89 -10.23
C TRP A 135 12.80 6.87 -11.11
N THR A 136 13.03 5.68 -10.60
CA THR A 136 13.67 4.61 -11.36
C THR A 136 13.24 3.23 -10.87
N LEU A 137 13.41 2.23 -11.72
CA LEU A 137 13.27 0.82 -11.36
C LEU A 137 14.65 0.28 -11.01
N ARG A 138 14.84 -0.20 -9.77
CA ARG A 138 16.13 -0.72 -9.29
C ARG A 138 16.03 -2.16 -8.80
N PRO A 139 17.08 -2.97 -9.01
CA PRO A 139 17.19 -4.27 -8.36
C PRO A 139 17.44 -4.12 -6.87
N THR A 140 16.76 -4.93 -6.07
CA THR A 140 16.95 -5.04 -4.62
C THR A 140 17.02 -6.52 -4.24
N ALA A 141 17.38 -6.83 -2.98
CA ALA A 141 17.34 -8.20 -2.47
C ALA A 141 15.95 -8.86 -2.59
N GLN A 142 14.88 -8.06 -2.69
CA GLN A 142 13.49 -8.50 -2.80
C GLN A 142 12.97 -8.49 -4.26
N GLY A 143 13.85 -8.29 -5.24
CA GLY A 143 13.50 -8.13 -6.66
C GLY A 143 13.50 -6.67 -7.11
N LEU A 144 12.92 -6.42 -8.29
CA LEU A 144 12.84 -5.09 -8.87
C LEU A 144 11.84 -4.21 -8.10
N ARG A 145 12.28 -3.03 -7.68
CA ARG A 145 11.48 -2.06 -6.92
C ARG A 145 11.47 -0.73 -7.64
N TRP A 146 10.28 -0.16 -7.80
CA TRP A 146 10.15 1.22 -8.18
C TRP A 146 10.52 2.09 -7.00
N MET A 147 11.45 3.01 -7.21
CA MET A 147 12.02 3.84 -6.16
C MET A 147 11.91 5.30 -6.53
N ARG A 148 11.73 6.11 -5.48
CA ARG A 148 11.69 7.56 -5.56
C ARG A 148 12.81 8.14 -4.73
N TRP A 149 13.64 8.99 -5.31
CA TRP A 149 14.67 9.76 -4.61
C TRP A 149 14.36 11.25 -4.69
N GLN A 150 14.75 12.00 -3.67
CA GLN A 150 14.61 13.45 -3.65
C GLN A 150 15.81 14.12 -2.98
N SER A 151 16.32 15.20 -3.58
CA SER A 151 17.35 16.04 -2.97
C SER A 151 16.80 16.89 -1.81
N PRO A 152 17.67 17.39 -0.93
CA PRO A 152 17.34 18.55 -0.10
C PRO A 152 16.89 19.76 -0.95
N PRO A 153 16.23 20.78 -0.35
CA PRO A 153 15.91 22.02 -1.04
C PRO A 153 17.17 22.75 -1.54
N LEU A 154 17.10 23.28 -2.76
CA LEU A 154 18.20 23.86 -3.52
C LEU A 154 17.83 25.29 -3.89
N ALA A 155 18.74 26.23 -3.63
CA ALA A 155 18.56 27.64 -3.96
C ALA A 155 19.48 28.11 -5.10
N ALA A 156 20.54 27.33 -5.40
CA ALA A 156 21.57 27.71 -6.37
C ALA A 156 21.68 26.69 -7.53
N GLN A 157 22.13 27.19 -8.69
CA GLN A 157 22.22 26.40 -9.93
C GLN A 157 23.29 25.31 -9.87
N ASP A 158 24.42 25.57 -9.23
CA ASP A 158 25.50 24.60 -9.02
C ASP A 158 25.05 23.44 -8.13
N GLN A 159 24.33 23.72 -7.05
CA GLN A 159 23.72 22.71 -6.17
C GLN A 159 22.72 21.85 -6.94
N TRP A 160 21.93 22.47 -7.81
CA TRP A 160 21.00 21.76 -8.69
C TRP A 160 21.74 20.83 -9.66
N GLN A 161 22.82 21.29 -10.30
CA GLN A 161 23.58 20.46 -11.25
C GLN A 161 24.18 19.24 -10.55
N GLN A 162 24.71 19.42 -9.35
CA GLN A 162 25.22 18.32 -8.52
C GLN A 162 24.11 17.32 -8.17
N ALA A 163 22.95 17.80 -7.69
CA ALA A 163 21.81 16.96 -7.36
C ALA A 163 21.26 16.21 -8.59
N TRP A 164 21.26 16.86 -9.77
CA TRP A 164 20.80 16.28 -11.03
C TRP A 164 21.70 15.14 -11.53
N GLN A 165 23.02 15.29 -11.36
CA GLN A 165 23.98 14.23 -11.66
C GLN A 165 23.91 13.10 -10.61
N LEU A 166 23.78 13.45 -9.34
CA LEU A 166 23.63 12.49 -8.25
C LEU A 166 22.41 11.59 -8.46
N ALA A 167 21.28 12.17 -8.88
CA ALA A 167 20.07 11.43 -9.25
C ALA A 167 20.30 10.41 -10.38
N ALA A 168 21.07 10.77 -11.41
CA ALA A 168 21.39 9.83 -12.49
C ALA A 168 22.30 8.69 -12.02
N ASN A 169 23.32 9.01 -11.24
CA ASN A 169 24.24 8.01 -10.69
C ASN A 169 23.51 7.06 -9.73
N TRP A 170 22.64 7.61 -8.87
CA TRP A 170 21.80 6.85 -7.95
C TRP A 170 20.93 5.82 -8.67
N ALA A 171 20.38 6.19 -9.82
CA ALA A 171 19.53 5.29 -10.61
C ALA A 171 20.29 4.09 -11.21
N GLN A 172 21.62 4.16 -11.31
CA GLN A 172 22.47 3.07 -11.81
C GLN A 172 23.00 2.21 -10.65
N ASP A 173 23.83 2.81 -9.78
CA ASP A 173 24.70 2.08 -8.85
C ASP A 173 24.63 2.62 -7.41
N GLY A 174 23.51 3.23 -7.03
CA GLY A 174 23.35 4.01 -5.79
C GLY A 174 24.08 3.47 -4.55
N THR A 175 24.81 4.36 -3.87
CA THR A 175 25.51 4.09 -2.62
C THR A 175 24.57 4.28 -1.42
N ARG A 176 24.89 3.68 -0.27
CA ARG A 176 24.03 3.72 0.94
C ARG A 176 23.67 5.15 1.41
N GLU A 177 24.57 6.11 1.23
CA GLU A 177 24.33 7.50 1.63
C GLU A 177 23.28 8.17 0.75
N VAL A 178 23.29 7.88 -0.56
CA VAL A 178 22.32 8.42 -1.50
C VAL A 178 20.98 7.71 -1.39
N ASP A 179 21.00 6.42 -1.01
CA ASP A 179 19.80 5.65 -0.71
C ASP A 179 19.03 6.14 0.51
N ALA A 180 19.66 6.88 1.44
CA ALA A 180 18.96 7.43 2.61
C ALA A 180 17.84 8.41 2.22
N ALA A 181 17.97 9.08 1.08
CA ALA A 181 16.94 9.94 0.50
C ALA A 181 16.00 9.22 -0.48
N ALA A 182 16.19 7.90 -0.66
CA ALA A 182 15.36 7.06 -1.51
C ALA A 182 14.27 6.35 -0.70
N VAL A 183 13.09 6.25 -1.30
CA VAL A 183 11.94 5.52 -0.76
C VAL A 183 11.57 4.43 -1.75
N ALA A 184 11.51 3.18 -1.26
CA ALA A 184 10.96 2.07 -2.03
C ALA A 184 9.43 2.21 -2.09
N VAL A 185 8.89 2.29 -3.30
CA VAL A 185 7.47 2.58 -3.51
C VAL A 185 6.66 1.29 -3.63
N LEU A 186 6.89 0.49 -4.67
CA LEU A 186 6.23 -0.80 -4.86
C LEU A 186 7.03 -1.72 -5.81
N PRO A 187 6.81 -3.05 -5.80
CA PRO A 187 7.50 -3.97 -6.71
C PRO A 187 6.93 -3.88 -8.13
N LEU A 188 7.80 -3.77 -9.13
CA LEU A 188 7.43 -3.68 -10.55
C LEU A 188 8.26 -4.65 -11.38
N ALA A 189 7.65 -5.23 -12.41
CA ALA A 189 8.36 -5.98 -13.46
C ALA A 189 8.94 -5.04 -14.52
N GLY A 190 8.27 -3.92 -14.78
CA GLY A 190 8.65 -2.97 -15.81
C GLY A 190 7.95 -1.62 -15.62
N TRP A 191 8.51 -0.59 -16.24
CA TRP A 191 7.87 0.71 -16.35
C TRP A 191 8.32 1.44 -17.61
N THR A 192 7.41 2.18 -18.22
CA THR A 192 7.71 3.00 -19.40
C THR A 192 6.94 4.32 -19.33
N LEU A 193 7.45 5.31 -20.06
CA LEU A 193 6.85 6.64 -20.17
C LEU A 193 6.57 6.96 -21.65
N ALA A 194 5.56 7.79 -21.89
CA ALA A 194 5.37 8.50 -23.15
C ALA A 194 5.02 9.97 -22.87
N TYR A 195 5.44 10.86 -23.77
CA TYR A 195 5.13 12.29 -23.68
C TYR A 195 4.07 12.66 -24.71
N PHE A 196 3.11 13.47 -24.28
CA PHE A 196 2.17 14.12 -25.18
C PHE A 196 2.70 15.50 -25.54
N ARG A 197 2.96 15.73 -26.82
CA ARG A 197 3.44 17.01 -27.37
C ARG A 197 2.83 17.20 -28.76
N ASN A 198 2.49 18.43 -29.11
CA ASN A 198 1.96 18.77 -30.45
C ASN A 198 0.80 17.85 -30.87
N ASN A 199 -0.13 17.61 -29.95
CA ASN A 199 -1.30 16.75 -30.14
C ASN A 199 -1.01 15.27 -30.47
N THR A 200 0.19 14.76 -30.14
CA THR A 200 0.60 13.38 -30.42
C THR A 200 1.32 12.76 -29.23
N TRP A 201 1.11 11.47 -29.00
CA TRP A 201 1.89 10.67 -28.06
C TRP A 201 3.18 10.19 -28.73
N THR A 202 4.32 10.52 -28.16
CA THR A 202 5.64 10.09 -28.65
C THR A 202 6.44 9.44 -27.53
N GLN A 203 7.45 8.66 -27.92
CA GLN A 203 8.47 8.24 -26.98
C GLN A 203 9.13 9.48 -26.35
N PRO A 204 9.47 9.46 -25.06
CA PRO A 204 10.10 10.59 -24.43
C PRO A 204 11.51 10.76 -25.02
N VAL A 205 11.83 11.98 -25.41
CA VAL A 205 13.15 12.35 -25.89
C VAL A 205 13.91 12.96 -24.71
N ALA A 206 15.13 12.51 -24.48
CA ALA A 206 16.00 13.06 -23.45
C ALA A 206 16.23 14.56 -23.69
N ALA A 207 16.23 15.35 -22.62
CA ALA A 207 16.40 16.80 -22.66
C ALA A 207 17.70 17.21 -23.38
N ALA A 208 18.76 16.42 -23.26
CA ALA A 208 20.03 16.65 -23.97
C ALA A 208 19.88 16.69 -25.51
N ALA A 209 18.92 15.96 -26.07
CA ALA A 209 18.65 15.96 -27.50
C ALA A 209 17.73 17.12 -27.96
N LEU A 210 17.08 17.81 -27.01
CA LEU A 210 16.16 18.93 -27.28
C LEU A 210 16.79 20.30 -27.00
N GLY A 211 18.00 20.34 -26.42
CA GLY A 211 18.71 21.57 -26.06
C GLY A 211 18.32 22.15 -24.70
N LEU A 212 18.86 23.33 -24.38
CA LEU A 212 18.82 23.91 -23.02
C LEU A 212 17.41 24.31 -22.55
N ASN A 213 16.47 24.57 -23.46
CA ASN A 213 15.08 24.91 -23.13
C ASN A 213 14.14 23.77 -23.52
N THR A 214 14.07 22.73 -22.69
CA THR A 214 13.08 21.67 -22.88
C THR A 214 11.83 21.98 -22.04
N PRO A 215 10.74 22.53 -22.65
CA PRO A 215 9.51 22.78 -21.91
C PRO A 215 8.93 21.45 -21.40
N LEU A 216 8.31 21.51 -20.22
CA LEU A 216 7.55 20.39 -19.67
C LEU A 216 6.54 19.89 -20.72
N PRO A 217 6.39 18.57 -20.95
CA PRO A 217 5.43 18.07 -21.92
C PRO A 217 4.00 18.48 -21.57
N ASP A 218 3.10 18.46 -22.55
CA ASP A 218 1.68 18.78 -22.34
C ASP A 218 0.99 17.67 -21.52
N GLY A 219 1.48 16.44 -21.65
CA GLY A 219 1.07 15.32 -20.81
C GLY A 219 2.15 14.23 -20.72
N VAL A 220 2.00 13.38 -19.71
CA VAL A 220 2.87 12.24 -19.44
C VAL A 220 2.00 11.01 -19.23
N ARG A 221 2.26 9.94 -19.96
CA ARG A 221 1.68 8.62 -19.73
C ARG A 221 2.69 7.77 -19.01
N LEU A 222 2.30 7.26 -17.85
CA LEU A 222 3.02 6.25 -17.09
C LEU A 222 2.38 4.90 -17.36
N VAL A 223 3.19 3.90 -17.68
CA VAL A 223 2.77 2.50 -17.79
C VAL A 223 3.62 1.67 -16.84
N LEU A 224 2.97 0.95 -15.93
CA LEU A 224 3.60 0.09 -14.94
C LEU A 224 3.19 -1.37 -15.18
N ASP A 225 4.16 -2.27 -15.19
CA ASP A 225 3.93 -3.70 -15.26
C ASP A 225 4.09 -4.30 -13.86
N LEU A 226 3.01 -4.81 -13.28
CA LEU A 226 2.99 -5.38 -11.93
C LEU A 226 3.43 -6.85 -11.97
N PRO A 227 4.37 -7.27 -11.09
CA PRO A 227 4.80 -8.65 -11.01
C PRO A 227 3.67 -9.53 -10.47
N PRO A 228 3.65 -10.84 -10.80
CA PRO A 228 2.69 -11.75 -10.23
C PRO A 228 2.90 -11.88 -8.70
N GLY A 229 1.82 -12.01 -7.95
CA GLY A 229 1.85 -12.45 -6.54
C GLY A 229 1.66 -11.37 -5.48
N ALA A 230 1.65 -10.08 -5.81
CA ALA A 230 1.46 -8.99 -4.84
C ALA A 230 -0.02 -8.56 -4.70
N GLY A 231 -0.98 -9.48 -4.84
CA GLY A 231 -2.42 -9.16 -4.82
C GLY A 231 -2.96 -8.42 -6.07
N LEU A 232 -2.08 -7.85 -6.90
CA LEU A 232 -2.37 -7.20 -8.18
C LEU A 232 -1.50 -7.81 -9.28
N ILE A 233 -2.04 -7.92 -10.50
CA ILE A 233 -1.34 -8.48 -11.66
C ILE A 233 -1.74 -7.70 -12.91
N GLY A 234 -0.79 -7.51 -13.83
CA GLY A 234 -1.04 -6.92 -15.14
C GLY A 234 -0.47 -5.51 -15.27
N GLN A 235 -0.99 -4.77 -16.24
CA GLN A 235 -0.50 -3.44 -16.59
C GLN A 235 -1.42 -2.35 -16.06
N VAL A 236 -0.83 -1.32 -15.45
CA VAL A 236 -1.53 -0.12 -14.98
C VAL A 236 -1.04 1.05 -15.80
N SER A 237 -1.96 1.82 -16.41
CA SER A 237 -1.62 3.07 -17.09
C SER A 237 -2.22 4.27 -16.38
N ARG A 238 -1.46 5.37 -16.33
CA ARG A 238 -1.88 6.64 -15.75
C ARG A 238 -1.44 7.77 -16.66
N ASP A 239 -2.42 8.53 -17.14
CA ASP A 239 -2.19 9.74 -17.92
C ASP A 239 -2.26 10.96 -17.00
N TRP A 240 -1.27 11.84 -17.13
CA TRP A 240 -1.19 13.14 -16.48
C TRP A 240 -1.19 14.23 -17.54
N VAL A 241 -1.89 15.33 -17.27
CA VAL A 241 -1.95 16.52 -18.13
C VAL A 241 -1.41 17.69 -17.34
N ARG A 242 -0.56 18.50 -17.97
CA ARG A 242 0.03 19.67 -17.33
C ARG A 242 -1.08 20.63 -16.86
N PRO A 243 -1.09 21.09 -15.60
CA PRO A 243 -2.14 21.97 -15.09
C PRO A 243 -2.31 23.29 -15.86
N THR A 244 -1.25 23.78 -16.49
CA THR A 244 -1.25 24.99 -17.31
C THR A 244 -1.58 24.75 -18.78
N PHE A 245 -1.90 23.50 -19.17
CA PHE A 245 -2.29 23.18 -20.53
C PHE A 245 -3.64 23.82 -20.86
N SER A 246 -3.67 24.62 -21.92
CA SER A 246 -4.91 25.16 -22.49
C SER A 246 -4.95 24.79 -23.97
N VAL A 247 -6.09 24.26 -24.42
CA VAL A 247 -6.33 24.00 -25.84
C VAL A 247 -6.68 25.34 -26.49
N GLN A 248 -5.84 25.82 -27.40
CA GLN A 248 -6.25 26.91 -28.29
C GLN A 248 -7.42 26.40 -29.14
N ARG A 249 -8.63 26.86 -28.84
CA ARG A 249 -9.77 26.70 -29.75
C ARG A 249 -9.50 27.59 -30.96
N GLY A 250 -9.32 26.97 -32.13
CA GLY A 250 -9.19 27.70 -33.39
C GLY A 250 -10.37 28.63 -33.60
N SER A 251 -10.06 29.89 -33.88
CA SER A 251 -10.98 30.92 -34.38
C SER A 251 -11.30 30.69 -35.85
#